data_AF-A0A1G0TA54-F1
#
_entry.id   AF-A0A1G0TA54-F1
#
_cell.length_a   1.000
_cell.length_b   1.000
_cell.length_c   1.000
_cell.angle_alpha   90.00
_cell.angle_beta   90.00
_cell.angle_gamma   90.00
#
_symmetry.space_group_name_H-M   'P 1'
#
loop_
_entity.id
_entity.type
_entity.pdbx_description
1 polymer ?
#
loop_
_entity_poly.entity_id
_entity_poly.type
_entity_poly.pdbx_seq_one_letter_code
_entity_poly.pdbx_strand_id
1 'polypeptide(L)'
;MKFERSAGILLHPTSLPGKFGIGDIGKEAYNFVDFLDHSGQKLWQVFPLGPTGYGDSPYQCFSAFAGNPLLVSPEKLQEDGFLIQADLRHIPKFDPSTIDFGEIIEYKKSLLKKAYNHFKENSNGFEKQFDKFCNSHKDWLDDFALFMAAKEHHGGGLWTWWDKDLVLRKETALKKWREKLPDEIRYHKFVQFQFFKQWKELKDYTNKKGIKIIGDMPIFIAYDSADLWANKHLFTVDEKGKLLTVAGVPPDYFSKTGQLWGNPLYKWKEMEKDDFRWWRKRFSSLLQVVDIVRIDHFRGFEAYWEIPGDAPTAVKGKWVKAPGEKLFNT
;
A
#
# COMPACT_ATOMS: atom_id res chain seq x y z
N MET A 1 24.20 -0.61 10.88
CA MET A 1 23.60 -1.89 11.31
C MET A 1 24.63 -2.98 11.09
N LYS A 2 24.93 -3.84 12.07
CA LYS A 2 25.77 -5.03 11.86
C LYS A 2 24.83 -6.22 11.69
N PHE A 3 24.93 -6.93 10.56
CA PHE A 3 24.16 -8.15 10.32
C PHE A 3 25.01 -9.35 10.73
N GLU A 4 24.42 -10.23 11.55
CA GLU A 4 24.97 -11.56 11.77
C GLU A 4 24.68 -12.45 10.55
N ARG A 5 25.53 -13.44 10.29
CA ARG A 5 25.33 -14.37 9.16
C ARG A 5 23.96 -15.06 9.32
N SER A 6 23.07 -14.77 8.38
CA SER A 6 21.67 -15.19 8.43
C SER A 6 21.22 -15.68 7.05
N ALA A 7 20.16 -16.49 7.02
CA ALA A 7 19.47 -16.89 5.80
C ALA A 7 17.97 -16.56 5.93
N GLY A 8 17.27 -16.53 4.80
CA GLY A 8 15.85 -16.29 4.75
C GLY A 8 15.21 -16.66 3.43
N ILE A 9 13.88 -16.52 3.39
CA ILE A 9 13.07 -16.85 2.23
C ILE A 9 12.32 -15.61 1.76
N LEU A 10 12.34 -15.39 0.44
CA LEU A 10 11.45 -14.45 -0.24
C LEU A 10 10.15 -15.18 -0.59
N LEU A 11 9.05 -14.81 0.06
CA LEU A 11 7.72 -15.33 -0.23
C LEU A 11 6.70 -14.25 0.12
N HIS A 12 6.00 -13.70 -0.87
CA HIS A 12 4.97 -12.71 -0.60
C HIS A 12 3.71 -13.39 0.00
N PRO A 13 2.97 -12.77 0.93
CA PRO A 13 1.82 -13.40 1.58
C PRO A 13 0.73 -13.88 0.60
N THR A 14 0.59 -13.24 -0.56
CA THR A 14 -0.35 -13.68 -1.61
C THR A 14 -0.06 -15.09 -2.13
N SER A 15 1.20 -15.53 -2.03
CA SER A 15 1.67 -16.85 -2.49
C SER A 15 1.55 -17.93 -1.43
N LEU A 16 1.11 -17.60 -0.21
CA LEU A 16 0.78 -18.60 0.79
C LEU A 16 -0.41 -19.43 0.31
N PRO A 17 -0.45 -20.74 0.63
CA PRO A 17 -1.62 -21.55 0.32
C PRO A 17 -2.85 -21.02 1.07
N GLY A 18 -4.03 -21.27 0.54
CA GLY A 18 -5.26 -20.84 1.18
C GLY A 18 -6.50 -21.23 0.38
N LYS A 19 -7.61 -21.42 1.08
CA LYS A 19 -8.89 -21.77 0.46
C LYS A 19 -9.63 -20.56 -0.14
N PHE A 20 -9.20 -19.34 0.19
CA PHE A 20 -9.84 -18.10 -0.24
C PHE A 20 -9.18 -17.50 -1.49
N GLY A 21 -8.67 -18.33 -2.41
CA GLY A 21 -8.14 -17.93 -3.73
C GLY A 21 -6.86 -17.09 -3.76
N ILE A 22 -6.44 -16.53 -2.61
CA ILE A 22 -5.19 -15.80 -2.42
C ILE A 22 -4.70 -16.05 -0.99
N GLY A 23 -3.38 -16.14 -0.80
CA GLY A 23 -2.80 -16.20 0.54
C GLY A 23 -3.10 -14.94 1.34
N ASP A 24 -3.29 -15.10 2.65
CA ASP A 24 -3.67 -14.02 3.57
C ASP A 24 -2.93 -14.11 4.91
N ILE A 25 -3.19 -13.15 5.81
CA ILE A 25 -2.56 -13.02 7.14
C ILE A 25 -3.26 -13.94 8.16
N GLY A 26 -3.64 -15.14 7.70
CA GLY A 26 -4.32 -16.17 8.48
C GLY A 26 -3.39 -17.30 8.89
N LYS A 27 -3.98 -18.47 9.17
CA LYS A 27 -3.29 -19.66 9.67
C LYS A 27 -2.03 -20.03 8.89
N GLU A 28 -2.09 -19.99 7.56
CA GLU A 28 -0.96 -20.40 6.72
C GLU A 28 0.24 -19.45 6.81
N ALA A 29 0.04 -18.18 7.14
CA ALA A 29 1.14 -17.26 7.43
C ALA A 29 1.87 -17.66 8.73
N TYR A 30 1.13 -18.08 9.77
CA TYR A 30 1.72 -18.57 11.01
C TYR A 30 2.43 -19.91 10.80
N ASN A 31 1.85 -20.83 10.02
CA ASN A 31 2.49 -22.08 9.63
C ASN A 31 3.80 -21.83 8.86
N PHE A 32 3.83 -20.83 7.99
CA PHE A 32 5.03 -20.45 7.26
C PHE A 32 6.11 -19.89 8.20
N VAL A 33 5.73 -19.06 9.18
CA VAL A 33 6.66 -18.59 10.21
C VAL A 33 7.21 -19.76 11.04
N ASP A 34 6.36 -20.75 11.38
CA ASP A 34 6.82 -21.97 12.03
C ASP A 34 7.79 -22.75 11.15
N PHE A 35 7.51 -22.88 9.85
CA PHE A 35 8.43 -23.51 8.91
C PHE A 35 9.80 -22.79 8.87
N LEU A 36 9.81 -21.45 8.84
CA LEU A 36 11.03 -20.65 8.88
C LEU A 36 11.84 -20.92 10.16
N ASP A 37 11.15 -20.98 11.31
CA ASP A 37 11.76 -21.25 12.61
C ASP A 37 12.39 -22.66 12.65
N HIS A 38 11.62 -23.69 12.28
CA HIS A 38 12.09 -25.08 12.22
C HIS A 38 13.23 -25.30 11.22
N SER A 39 13.29 -24.51 10.14
CA SER A 39 14.36 -24.57 9.13
C SER A 39 15.54 -23.62 9.43
N GLY A 40 15.56 -22.99 10.61
CA GLY A 40 16.65 -22.13 11.07
C GLY A 40 16.78 -20.80 10.32
N GLN A 41 15.76 -20.40 9.54
CA GLN A 41 15.73 -19.11 8.85
C GLN A 41 15.57 -17.97 9.86
N LYS A 42 16.14 -16.82 9.53
CA LYS A 42 16.09 -15.61 10.37
C LYS A 42 15.50 -14.41 9.65
N LEU A 43 15.21 -14.53 8.36
CA LEU A 43 14.66 -13.46 7.53
C LEU A 43 13.48 -13.97 6.70
N TRP A 44 12.40 -13.18 6.66
CA TRP A 44 11.30 -13.36 5.74
C TRP A 44 11.18 -12.10 4.88
N GLN A 45 11.43 -12.21 3.57
CA GLN A 45 11.29 -11.09 2.65
C GLN A 45 9.93 -11.10 1.96
N VAL A 46 9.32 -9.92 1.86
CA VAL A 46 8.04 -9.67 1.16
C VAL A 46 8.18 -8.51 0.19
N PHE A 47 7.38 -8.52 -0.87
CA PHE A 47 7.12 -7.34 -1.70
C PHE A 47 6.29 -6.29 -0.94
N PRO A 48 6.07 -5.07 -1.49
CA PRO A 48 5.28 -4.06 -0.83
C PRO A 48 3.86 -4.57 -0.51
N LEU A 49 3.33 -4.16 0.64
CA LEU A 49 2.08 -4.70 1.19
C LEU A 49 0.88 -3.79 0.93
N GLY A 50 0.99 -2.83 0.01
CA GLY A 50 -0.04 -1.83 -0.25
C GLY A 50 -1.16 -2.32 -1.16
N PRO A 51 -2.32 -1.63 -1.16
CA PRO A 51 -3.44 -1.95 -2.04
C PRO A 51 -3.05 -1.72 -3.51
N THR A 52 -3.14 -2.76 -4.33
CA THR A 52 -2.72 -2.75 -5.74
C THR A 52 -3.76 -2.11 -6.65
N GLY A 53 -3.29 -1.43 -7.70
CA GLY A 53 -4.14 -0.92 -8.79
C GLY A 53 -4.32 -1.93 -9.92
N TYR A 54 -4.71 -1.43 -11.10
CA TYR A 54 -4.83 -2.23 -12.32
C TYR A 54 -3.49 -2.91 -12.66
N GLY A 55 -3.54 -4.21 -12.97
CA GLY A 55 -2.35 -5.04 -13.23
C GLY A 55 -1.72 -5.64 -11.97
N ASP A 56 -2.31 -5.41 -10.80
CA ASP A 56 -2.05 -6.14 -9.54
C ASP A 56 -0.60 -6.08 -9.03
N SER A 57 0.18 -5.14 -9.55
CA SER A 57 1.58 -4.97 -9.18
C SER A 57 1.71 -4.37 -7.77
N PRO A 58 2.42 -5.03 -6.85
CA PRO A 58 2.77 -4.46 -5.54
C PRO A 58 3.59 -3.17 -5.61
N TYR A 59 4.15 -2.82 -6.78
CA TYR A 59 4.93 -1.60 -6.99
C TYR A 59 4.07 -0.42 -7.48
N GLN A 60 2.77 -0.63 -7.69
CA GLN A 60 1.80 0.38 -8.10
C GLN A 60 0.58 0.39 -7.16
N CYS A 61 0.80 0.88 -5.95
CA CYS A 61 -0.24 0.92 -4.92
C CYS A 61 -1.03 2.25 -4.91
N PHE A 62 -2.30 2.17 -4.50
CA PHE A 62 -3.15 3.35 -4.26
C PHE A 62 -2.69 4.20 -3.06
N SER A 63 -1.82 3.65 -2.21
CA SER A 63 -1.17 4.40 -1.13
C SER A 63 0.19 3.80 -0.78
N ALA A 64 1.13 4.67 -0.43
CA ALA A 64 2.42 4.34 0.15
C ALA A 64 2.36 3.96 1.64
N PHE A 65 1.19 4.11 2.28
CA PHE A 65 0.98 3.89 3.71
C PHE A 65 -0.02 2.77 4.01
N ALA A 66 -1.06 2.62 3.20
CA ALA A 66 -2.12 1.65 3.42
C ALA A 66 -1.65 0.20 3.22
N GLY A 67 -2.37 -0.75 3.83
CA GLY A 67 -2.23 -2.18 3.61
C GLY A 67 -3.22 -2.74 2.60
N ASN A 68 -2.87 -3.86 1.97
CA ASN A 68 -3.67 -4.51 0.94
C ASN A 68 -4.89 -5.24 1.55
N PRO A 69 -6.13 -4.83 1.21
CA PRO A 69 -7.35 -5.49 1.68
C PRO A 69 -7.42 -6.98 1.37
N LEU A 70 -6.80 -7.44 0.28
CA LEU A 70 -6.82 -8.85 -0.13
C LEU A 70 -6.07 -9.76 0.86
N LEU A 71 -5.12 -9.20 1.62
CA LEU A 71 -4.36 -9.92 2.62
C LEU A 71 -5.10 -10.07 3.96
N VAL A 72 -6.23 -9.40 4.14
CA VAL A 72 -7.06 -9.57 5.34
C VAL A 72 -7.65 -10.98 5.34
N SER A 73 -7.41 -11.72 6.42
CA SER A 73 -7.85 -13.10 6.59
C SER A 73 -9.32 -13.17 7.00
N PRO A 74 -10.18 -13.86 6.23
CA PRO A 74 -11.58 -14.06 6.59
C PRO A 74 -11.76 -14.90 7.87
N GLU A 75 -10.83 -15.82 8.15
CA GLU A 75 -10.87 -16.63 9.38
C GLU A 75 -10.59 -15.76 10.61
N LYS A 76 -9.64 -14.83 10.52
CA LYS A 76 -9.39 -13.86 11.60
C LYS A 76 -10.59 -12.93 11.84
N LEU A 77 -11.28 -12.52 10.77
CA LEU A 77 -12.54 -11.76 10.90
C LEU A 77 -13.63 -12.59 11.58
N GLN A 78 -13.67 -13.91 11.35
CA GLN A 78 -14.58 -14.82 12.06
C GLN A 78 -14.20 -14.95 13.55
N GLU A 79 -12.90 -15.07 13.87
CA GLU A 79 -12.39 -15.10 15.25
C GLU A 79 -12.77 -13.82 16.03
N ASP A 80 -12.67 -12.66 15.39
CA ASP A 80 -13.07 -11.36 15.96
C ASP A 80 -14.60 -11.15 15.99
N GLY A 81 -15.38 -12.13 15.50
CA GLY A 81 -16.85 -12.12 15.50
C GLY A 81 -17.49 -11.22 14.44
N PHE A 82 -16.73 -10.80 13.41
CA PHE A 82 -17.23 -10.00 12.29
C PHE A 82 -17.69 -10.84 11.11
N LEU A 83 -17.31 -12.11 11.03
CA LEU A 83 -17.92 -13.06 10.10
C LEU A 83 -18.52 -14.22 10.88
N ILE A 84 -19.60 -14.79 10.38
CA ILE A 84 -20.17 -16.01 10.94
C ILE A 84 -19.81 -17.20 10.05
N GLN A 85 -19.92 -18.42 10.59
CA GLN A 85 -19.59 -19.61 9.82
C GLN A 85 -20.38 -19.71 8.50
N ALA A 86 -21.62 -19.20 8.48
CA ALA A 86 -22.45 -19.15 7.27
C ALA A 86 -21.84 -18.31 6.14
N ASP A 87 -21.11 -17.24 6.47
CA ASP A 87 -20.45 -16.40 5.46
C ASP A 87 -19.31 -17.10 4.74
N LEU A 88 -18.73 -18.13 5.38
CA LEU A 88 -17.59 -18.89 4.87
C LEU A 88 -17.98 -20.30 4.38
N ARG A 89 -19.27 -20.63 4.28
CA ARG A 89 -19.72 -21.96 3.80
C ARG A 89 -19.54 -22.13 2.29
N HIS A 90 -19.81 -21.10 1.52
CA HIS A 90 -19.84 -21.14 0.06
C HIS A 90 -18.64 -20.38 -0.51
N ILE A 91 -17.46 -20.96 -0.33
CA ILE A 91 -16.23 -20.44 -0.92
C ILE A 91 -16.21 -20.85 -2.40
N PRO A 92 -16.03 -19.91 -3.36
CA PRO A 92 -15.87 -20.25 -4.76
C PRO A 92 -14.70 -21.21 -4.96
N LYS A 93 -14.75 -22.01 -6.04
CA LYS A 93 -13.64 -22.90 -6.39
C LYS A 93 -12.56 -22.08 -7.08
N PHE A 94 -11.41 -21.93 -6.42
CA PHE A 94 -10.24 -21.26 -6.97
C PHE A 94 -9.17 -22.27 -7.40
N ASP A 95 -8.31 -21.87 -8.35
CA ASP A 95 -7.11 -22.64 -8.70
C ASP A 95 -6.05 -22.47 -7.60
N PRO A 96 -5.53 -23.56 -6.99
CA PRO A 96 -4.52 -23.44 -5.94
C PRO A 96 -3.13 -23.02 -6.43
N SER A 97 -2.89 -22.99 -7.74
CA SER A 97 -1.59 -22.70 -8.36
C SER A 97 -1.50 -21.31 -8.99
N THR A 98 -2.63 -20.62 -9.19
CA THR A 98 -2.70 -19.30 -9.83
C THR A 98 -3.77 -18.43 -9.19
N ILE A 99 -3.52 -17.12 -9.12
CA ILE A 99 -4.49 -16.15 -8.59
C ILE A 99 -5.25 -15.53 -9.75
N ASP A 100 -6.58 -15.65 -9.75
CA ASP A 100 -7.46 -14.82 -10.59
C ASP A 100 -7.83 -13.55 -9.80
N PHE A 101 -7.17 -12.45 -10.11
CA PHE A 101 -7.38 -11.17 -9.42
C PHE A 101 -8.78 -10.60 -9.65
N GLY A 102 -9.41 -10.85 -10.81
CA GLY A 102 -10.73 -10.33 -11.13
C GLY A 102 -11.80 -10.91 -10.21
N GLU A 103 -11.84 -12.24 -10.08
CA GLU A 103 -12.80 -12.91 -9.22
C GLU A 103 -12.50 -12.67 -7.73
N ILE A 104 -11.21 -12.67 -7.34
CA ILE A 104 -10.87 -12.61 -5.92
C ILE A 104 -11.10 -11.23 -5.31
N ILE A 105 -10.91 -10.15 -6.06
CA ILE A 105 -11.16 -8.79 -5.59
C ILE A 105 -12.63 -8.64 -5.18
N GLU A 106 -13.56 -9.07 -6.04
CA GLU A 106 -14.99 -9.00 -5.75
C GLU A 106 -15.38 -9.91 -4.59
N TYR A 107 -14.85 -11.13 -4.54
CA TYR A 107 -15.12 -12.07 -3.45
C TYR A 107 -14.64 -11.53 -2.09
N LYS A 108 -13.36 -11.13 -1.97
CA LYS A 108 -12.80 -10.56 -0.72
C LYS A 108 -13.52 -9.27 -0.33
N LYS A 109 -13.84 -8.41 -1.30
CA LYS A 109 -14.61 -7.18 -1.04
C LYS A 109 -15.99 -7.49 -0.46
N SER A 110 -16.68 -8.51 -0.96
CA SER A 110 -17.98 -8.94 -0.43
C SER A 110 -17.89 -9.38 1.04
N LEU A 111 -16.86 -10.15 1.40
CA LEU A 111 -16.62 -10.59 2.79
C LEU A 111 -16.27 -9.41 3.69
N LEU A 112 -15.40 -8.50 3.24
CA LEU A 112 -15.04 -7.32 4.02
C LEU A 112 -16.25 -6.40 4.26
N LYS A 113 -17.16 -6.26 3.30
CA LYS A 113 -18.40 -5.50 3.46
C LYS A 113 -19.33 -6.13 4.50
N LYS A 114 -19.48 -7.47 4.48
CA LYS A 114 -20.23 -8.20 5.51
C LYS A 114 -19.60 -8.00 6.89
N ALA A 115 -18.28 -8.14 6.99
CA ALA A 115 -17.54 -7.92 8.23
C ALA A 115 -17.73 -6.51 8.79
N TYR A 116 -17.70 -5.51 7.92
CA TYR A 116 -17.96 -4.14 8.32
C TYR A 116 -19.41 -3.92 8.78
N ASN A 117 -20.39 -4.54 8.12
CA ASN A 117 -21.79 -4.44 8.56
C ASN A 117 -21.99 -5.05 9.96
N HIS A 118 -21.42 -6.22 10.23
CA HIS A 118 -21.45 -6.79 11.58
C HIS A 118 -20.71 -5.92 12.59
N PHE A 119 -19.56 -5.33 12.23
CA PHE A 119 -18.86 -4.37 13.09
C PHE A 119 -19.70 -3.13 13.42
N LYS A 120 -20.50 -2.62 12.47
CA LYS A 120 -21.44 -1.51 12.70
C LYS A 120 -22.54 -1.88 13.68
N GLU A 121 -23.11 -3.07 13.54
CA GLU A 121 -24.19 -3.57 14.41
C GLU A 121 -23.68 -3.89 15.81
N ASN A 122 -22.51 -4.51 15.89
CA ASN A 122 -21.83 -4.85 17.12
C ASN A 122 -20.32 -4.89 16.89
N SER A 123 -19.62 -3.91 17.44
CA SER A 123 -18.16 -3.81 17.32
C SER A 123 -17.41 -4.89 18.11
N ASN A 124 -18.09 -5.75 18.87
CA ASN A 124 -17.49 -6.81 19.71
C ASN A 124 -16.38 -6.29 20.65
N GLY A 125 -16.54 -5.06 21.15
CA GLY A 125 -15.55 -4.41 22.02
C GLY A 125 -14.34 -3.80 21.30
N PHE A 126 -14.28 -3.84 19.97
CA PHE A 126 -13.19 -3.28 19.18
C PHE A 126 -13.32 -1.77 18.88
N GLU A 127 -14.45 -1.12 19.21
CA GLU A 127 -14.68 0.31 18.90
C GLU A 127 -13.53 1.21 19.39
N LYS A 128 -13.08 1.03 20.65
CA LYS A 128 -11.98 1.83 21.22
C LYS A 128 -10.65 1.61 20.49
N GLN A 129 -10.39 0.40 20.03
CA GLN A 129 -9.17 0.08 19.27
C GLN A 129 -9.23 0.67 17.87
N PHE A 130 -10.41 0.61 17.23
CA PHE A 130 -10.68 1.22 15.95
C PHE A 130 -10.51 2.75 16.00
N ASP A 131 -11.08 3.42 17.01
CA ASP A 131 -10.92 4.86 17.19
C ASP A 131 -9.45 5.25 17.44
N LYS A 132 -8.74 4.47 18.28
CA LYS A 132 -7.31 4.69 18.52
C LYS A 132 -6.49 4.52 17.24
N PHE A 133 -6.80 3.51 16.43
CA PHE A 133 -6.15 3.30 15.13
C PHE A 133 -6.41 4.51 14.22
N CYS A 134 -7.67 4.93 14.08
CA CYS A 134 -8.03 6.08 13.25
C CYS A 134 -7.32 7.36 13.67
N ASN A 135 -7.26 7.63 14.97
CA ASN A 135 -6.61 8.83 15.51
C ASN A 135 -5.08 8.80 15.33
N SER A 136 -4.45 7.64 15.53
CA SER A 136 -2.98 7.49 15.39
C SER A 136 -2.51 7.53 13.93
N HIS A 137 -3.37 7.19 12.97
CA HIS A 137 -3.05 7.14 11.54
C HIS A 137 -3.72 8.25 10.72
N LYS A 138 -4.34 9.23 11.40
CA LYS A 138 -5.17 10.29 10.79
C LYS A 138 -4.49 10.99 9.60
N ASP A 139 -3.19 11.24 9.73
CA ASP A 139 -2.36 11.97 8.76
C ASP A 139 -2.37 11.39 7.34
N TRP A 140 -2.60 10.08 7.18
CA TRP A 140 -2.70 9.44 5.86
C TRP A 140 -4.05 8.73 5.68
N LEU A 141 -4.63 8.21 6.76
CA LEU A 141 -5.82 7.38 6.71
C LEU A 141 -7.05 8.17 6.28
N ASP A 142 -7.19 9.43 6.72
CA ASP A 142 -8.34 10.26 6.34
C ASP A 142 -8.36 10.53 4.83
N ASP A 143 -7.20 10.85 4.25
CA ASP A 143 -7.07 11.07 2.81
C ASP A 143 -7.19 9.77 2.02
N PHE A 144 -6.58 8.68 2.49
CA PHE A 144 -6.72 7.37 1.85
C PHE A 144 -8.16 6.88 1.81
N ALA A 145 -8.88 6.95 2.95
CA ALA A 145 -10.25 6.48 3.03
C ALA A 145 -11.19 7.31 2.15
N LEU A 146 -11.02 8.65 2.11
CA LEU A 146 -11.77 9.51 1.21
C LEU A 146 -11.42 9.26 -0.27
N PHE A 147 -10.14 9.07 -0.58
CA PHE A 147 -9.68 8.73 -1.93
C PHE A 147 -10.34 7.44 -2.43
N MET A 148 -10.31 6.37 -1.64
CA MET A 148 -10.90 5.09 -2.02
C MET A 148 -12.42 5.19 -2.15
N ALA A 149 -13.11 5.83 -1.21
CA ALA A 149 -14.56 6.03 -1.28
C ALA A 149 -14.96 6.83 -2.52
N ALA A 150 -14.24 7.93 -2.82
CA ALA A 150 -14.47 8.72 -4.02
C ALA A 150 -14.16 7.94 -5.30
N LYS A 151 -13.09 7.14 -5.30
CA LYS A 151 -12.72 6.29 -6.43
C LYS A 151 -13.83 5.29 -6.76
N GLU A 152 -14.36 4.60 -5.76
CA GLU A 152 -15.47 3.66 -5.93
C GLU A 152 -16.73 4.37 -6.42
N HIS A 153 -17.04 5.54 -5.87
CA HIS A 153 -18.18 6.34 -6.32
C HIS A 153 -18.10 6.75 -7.80
N HIS A 154 -16.89 7.01 -8.31
CA HIS A 154 -16.65 7.32 -9.73
C HIS A 154 -16.32 6.07 -10.57
N GLY A 155 -16.74 4.87 -10.14
CA GLY A 155 -16.63 3.64 -10.93
C GLY A 155 -15.20 3.13 -11.11
N GLY A 156 -14.28 3.47 -10.20
CA GLY A 156 -12.88 3.04 -10.27
C GLY A 156 -11.98 3.93 -11.14
N GLY A 157 -12.50 5.03 -11.71
CA GLY A 157 -11.74 5.95 -12.56
C GLY A 157 -10.55 6.62 -11.85
N LEU A 158 -9.60 7.12 -12.65
CA LEU A 158 -8.47 7.92 -12.16
C LEU A 158 -8.95 9.14 -11.38
N TRP A 159 -8.21 9.56 -10.36
CA TRP A 159 -8.61 10.72 -9.55
C TRP A 159 -8.74 12.02 -10.34
N THR A 160 -8.11 12.14 -11.52
CA THR A 160 -8.25 13.30 -12.41
C THR A 160 -9.55 13.32 -13.21
N TRP A 161 -10.33 12.24 -13.21
CA TRP A 161 -11.63 12.14 -13.87
C TRP A 161 -12.80 12.45 -12.94
N TRP A 162 -12.53 12.69 -11.66
CA TRP A 162 -13.56 13.00 -10.67
C TRP A 162 -14.05 14.44 -10.79
N ASP A 163 -15.06 14.79 -9.98
CA ASP A 163 -15.53 16.16 -9.82
C ASP A 163 -14.37 17.15 -9.65
N LYS A 164 -14.31 18.17 -10.53
CA LYS A 164 -13.20 19.14 -10.62
C LYS A 164 -12.77 19.72 -9.28
N ASP A 165 -13.72 20.06 -8.41
CA ASP A 165 -13.40 20.67 -7.12
C ASP A 165 -12.83 19.66 -6.10
N LEU A 166 -13.12 18.37 -6.26
CA LEU A 166 -12.49 17.29 -5.51
C LEU A 166 -11.08 17.00 -6.04
N VAL A 167 -10.87 17.03 -7.36
CA VAL A 167 -9.53 16.96 -8.00
C VAL A 167 -8.63 18.07 -7.46
N LEU A 168 -9.17 19.29 -7.38
CA LEU A 168 -8.49 20.47 -6.83
C LEU A 168 -8.41 20.46 -5.30
N ARG A 169 -9.10 19.53 -4.64
CA ARG A 169 -9.17 19.43 -3.16
C ARG A 169 -9.59 20.73 -2.49
N LYS A 170 -10.56 21.44 -3.07
CA LYS A 170 -11.15 22.61 -2.39
C LYS A 170 -11.77 22.16 -1.08
N GLU A 171 -11.52 22.88 0.02
CA GLU A 171 -12.01 22.50 1.35
C GLU A 171 -13.53 22.31 1.40
N THR A 172 -14.29 23.13 0.68
CA THR A 172 -15.75 22.99 0.55
C THR A 172 -16.15 21.69 -0.12
N ALA A 173 -15.42 21.25 -1.15
CA ALA A 173 -15.65 19.99 -1.82
C ALA A 173 -15.25 18.81 -0.93
N LEU A 174 -14.08 18.87 -0.27
CA LEU A 174 -13.66 17.83 0.66
C LEU A 174 -14.69 17.62 1.78
N LYS A 175 -15.21 18.71 2.37
CA LYS A 175 -16.27 18.64 3.37
C LYS A 175 -17.54 17.99 2.80
N LYS A 176 -18.02 18.46 1.64
CA LYS A 176 -19.20 17.88 0.96
C LYS A 176 -19.04 16.38 0.71
N TRP A 177 -17.86 15.94 0.26
CA TRP A 177 -17.62 14.52 -0.03
C TRP A 177 -17.50 13.66 1.23
N ARG A 178 -16.93 14.19 2.32
CA ARG A 178 -16.93 13.52 3.63
C ARG A 178 -18.35 13.36 4.20
N GLU A 179 -19.22 14.33 3.98
CA GLU A 179 -20.64 14.27 4.38
C GLU A 179 -21.46 13.37 3.45
N LYS A 180 -21.07 13.24 2.17
CA LYS A 180 -21.73 12.40 1.17
C LYS A 180 -21.41 10.91 1.30
N LEU A 181 -20.18 10.56 1.71
CA LEU A 181 -19.68 9.18 1.76
C LEU A 181 -19.23 8.71 3.15
N PRO A 182 -19.97 9.01 4.25
CA PRO A 182 -19.49 8.72 5.60
C PRO A 182 -19.34 7.22 5.86
N ASP A 183 -20.23 6.39 5.34
CA ASP A 183 -20.19 4.93 5.56
C ASP A 183 -19.07 4.27 4.77
N GLU A 184 -18.84 4.68 3.52
CA GLU A 184 -17.77 4.18 2.66
C GLU A 184 -16.38 4.58 3.19
N ILE A 185 -16.24 5.82 3.67
CA ILE A 185 -15.01 6.27 4.34
C ILE A 185 -14.75 5.42 5.57
N ARG A 186 -15.76 5.19 6.41
CA ARG A 186 -15.61 4.37 7.63
C ARG A 186 -15.33 2.90 7.28
N TYR A 187 -15.91 2.36 6.21
CA TYR A 187 -15.57 1.03 5.67
C TYR A 187 -14.09 0.91 5.33
N HIS A 188 -13.53 1.85 4.55
CA HIS A 188 -12.11 1.80 4.19
C HIS A 188 -11.20 1.93 5.42
N LYS A 189 -11.59 2.75 6.42
CA LYS A 189 -10.89 2.81 7.71
C LYS A 189 -10.93 1.47 8.45
N PHE A 190 -12.09 0.82 8.48
CA PHE A 190 -12.25 -0.50 9.12
C PHE A 190 -11.37 -1.55 8.46
N VAL A 191 -11.32 -1.59 7.12
CA VAL A 191 -10.46 -2.53 6.39
C VAL A 191 -8.98 -2.32 6.73
N GLN A 192 -8.53 -1.06 6.81
CA GLN A 192 -7.16 -0.75 7.23
C GLN A 192 -6.91 -1.17 8.69
N PHE A 193 -7.84 -0.88 9.60
CA PHE A 193 -7.74 -1.35 10.99
C PHE A 193 -7.55 -2.87 11.07
N GLN A 194 -8.33 -3.63 10.31
CA GLN A 194 -8.23 -5.10 10.26
C GLN A 194 -6.89 -5.57 9.70
N PHE A 195 -6.43 -4.98 8.60
CA PHE A 195 -5.10 -5.28 8.04
C PHE A 195 -3.99 -5.05 9.07
N PHE A 196 -3.93 -3.86 9.68
CA PHE A 196 -2.86 -3.50 10.60
C PHE A 196 -2.92 -4.31 11.89
N LYS A 197 -4.12 -4.66 12.40
CA LYS A 197 -4.28 -5.58 13.53
C LYS A 197 -3.68 -6.95 13.22
N GLN A 198 -4.14 -7.58 12.15
CA GLN A 198 -3.69 -8.93 11.77
C GLN A 198 -2.19 -8.97 11.46
N TRP A 199 -1.69 -7.97 10.72
CA TRP A 199 -0.28 -7.89 10.39
C TRP A 199 0.60 -7.68 11.63
N LYS A 200 0.16 -6.83 12.56
CA LYS A 200 0.88 -6.62 13.83
C LYS A 200 0.97 -7.91 14.64
N GLU A 201 -0.12 -8.67 14.76
CA GLU A 201 -0.13 -9.96 15.45
C GLU A 201 0.86 -10.95 14.81
N LEU A 202 0.87 -11.04 13.48
CA LEU A 202 1.80 -11.91 12.73
C LEU A 202 3.26 -11.46 12.89
N LYS A 203 3.53 -10.16 12.80
CA LYS A 203 4.87 -9.60 13.00
C LYS A 203 5.38 -9.86 14.41
N ASP A 204 4.54 -9.66 15.42
CA ASP A 204 4.90 -9.94 16.81
C ASP A 204 5.20 -11.44 17.02
N TYR A 205 4.44 -12.33 16.38
CA TYR A 205 4.71 -13.78 16.39
C TYR A 205 6.03 -14.14 15.71
N THR A 206 6.27 -13.57 14.52
CA THR A 206 7.49 -13.74 13.73
C THR A 206 8.73 -13.28 14.51
N ASN A 207 8.65 -12.10 15.13
CA ASN A 207 9.73 -11.52 15.91
C ASN A 207 10.01 -12.31 17.19
N LYS A 208 8.99 -12.89 17.84
CA LYS A 208 9.18 -13.79 19.01
C LYS A 208 9.99 -15.03 18.68
N LYS A 209 9.99 -15.50 17.42
CA LYS A 209 10.82 -16.61 16.92
C LYS A 209 12.21 -16.16 16.46
N GLY A 210 12.55 -14.89 16.64
CA GLY A 210 13.83 -14.32 16.21
C GLY A 210 13.96 -14.23 14.69
N ILE A 211 12.84 -14.21 13.96
CA ILE A 211 12.79 -13.98 12.53
C ILE A 211 12.45 -12.51 12.30
N LYS A 212 13.14 -11.83 11.39
CA LYS A 212 12.84 -10.45 11.00
C LYS A 212 12.16 -10.41 9.63
N ILE A 213 11.24 -9.47 9.45
CA ILE A 213 10.59 -9.23 8.17
C ILE A 213 11.36 -8.16 7.39
N ILE A 214 11.77 -8.50 6.16
CA ILE A 214 12.32 -7.56 5.18
C ILE A 214 11.17 -7.12 4.27
N GLY A 215 10.73 -5.88 4.45
CA GLY A 215 9.81 -5.23 3.52
C GLY A 215 10.52 -4.66 2.31
N ASP A 216 9.70 -4.11 1.42
CA ASP A 216 10.16 -3.47 0.21
C ASP A 216 9.38 -2.19 -0.03
N MET A 217 10.08 -1.19 -0.58
CA MET A 217 9.54 0.14 -0.82
C MET A 217 9.95 0.62 -2.21
N PRO A 218 9.01 0.75 -3.16
CA PRO A 218 9.26 1.41 -4.43
C PRO A 218 9.71 2.84 -4.16
N ILE A 219 10.78 3.32 -4.80
CA ILE A 219 11.21 4.71 -4.56
C ILE A 219 10.08 5.68 -4.94
N PHE A 220 9.44 5.49 -6.10
CA PHE A 220 8.33 6.33 -6.57
C PHE A 220 6.97 5.76 -6.18
N ILE A 221 5.96 6.63 -6.10
CA ILE A 221 4.56 6.24 -5.87
C ILE A 221 3.81 6.07 -7.20
N ALA A 222 2.65 5.42 -7.17
CA ALA A 222 1.77 5.39 -8.34
C ALA A 222 1.16 6.77 -8.61
N TYR A 223 0.88 7.06 -9.89
CA TYR A 223 0.15 8.28 -10.28
C TYR A 223 -1.26 8.32 -9.69
N ASP A 224 -1.99 7.22 -9.82
CA ASP A 224 -3.32 7.09 -9.26
C ASP A 224 -3.23 6.65 -7.79
N SER A 225 -2.90 7.58 -6.90
CA SER A 225 -2.74 7.30 -5.47
C SER A 225 -3.27 8.42 -4.60
N ALA A 226 -3.70 8.06 -3.39
CA ALA A 226 -4.08 9.00 -2.36
C ALA A 226 -2.93 9.95 -2.02
N ASP A 227 -1.68 9.47 -2.08
CA ASP A 227 -0.49 10.26 -1.76
C ASP A 227 -0.29 11.40 -2.75
N LEU A 228 -0.35 11.12 -4.06
CA LEU A 228 -0.24 12.15 -5.08
C LEU A 228 -1.41 13.12 -5.00
N TRP A 229 -2.65 12.59 -4.94
CA TRP A 229 -3.86 13.40 -4.90
C TRP A 229 -3.84 14.38 -3.72
N ALA A 230 -3.50 13.91 -2.52
CA ALA A 230 -3.48 14.72 -1.31
C ALA A 230 -2.28 15.68 -1.23
N ASN A 231 -1.14 15.33 -1.84
CA ASN A 231 0.11 16.05 -1.67
C ASN A 231 0.72 16.56 -2.98
N LYS A 232 -0.09 16.95 -3.98
CA LYS A 232 0.35 17.42 -5.32
C LYS A 232 1.52 18.41 -5.29
N HIS A 233 1.59 19.27 -4.28
CA HIS A 233 2.68 20.25 -4.11
C HIS A 233 4.07 19.61 -3.93
N LEU A 234 4.16 18.35 -3.50
CA LEU A 234 5.40 17.59 -3.34
C LEU A 234 5.84 16.84 -4.60
N PHE A 235 5.05 16.86 -5.67
CA PHE A 235 5.28 16.07 -6.88
C PHE A 235 5.29 16.92 -8.15
N THR A 236 5.92 16.42 -9.22
CA THR A 236 6.04 17.07 -10.54
C THR A 236 4.74 16.98 -11.35
N VAL A 237 3.65 17.46 -10.75
CA VAL A 237 2.31 17.50 -11.30
C VAL A 237 1.76 18.93 -11.22
N ASP A 238 0.90 19.32 -12.15
CA ASP A 238 0.14 20.57 -12.06
C ASP A 238 -1.12 20.43 -11.17
N GLU A 239 -1.85 21.53 -10.97
CA GLU A 239 -3.05 21.54 -10.12
C GLU A 239 -4.16 20.59 -10.60
N LYS A 240 -4.24 20.33 -11.92
CA LYS A 240 -5.25 19.47 -12.54
C LYS A 240 -4.82 18.01 -12.60
N GLY A 241 -3.59 17.69 -12.20
CA GLY A 241 -3.06 16.33 -12.24
C GLY A 241 -2.28 15.99 -13.50
N LYS A 242 -1.94 16.95 -14.37
CA LYS A 242 -1.06 16.69 -15.51
C LYS A 242 0.37 16.47 -15.02
N LEU A 243 0.97 15.33 -15.37
CA LEU A 243 2.37 15.06 -15.11
C LEU A 243 3.23 16.00 -15.96
N LEU A 244 4.08 16.79 -15.30
CA LEU A 244 5.05 17.66 -15.96
C LEU A 244 6.28 16.84 -16.38
N THR A 245 6.67 15.91 -15.52
CA THR A 245 7.75 14.96 -15.73
C THR A 245 7.42 13.62 -15.08
N VAL A 246 8.01 12.55 -15.59
CA VAL A 246 7.78 11.17 -15.14
C VAL A 246 9.08 10.40 -14.95
N ALA A 247 9.01 9.38 -14.12
CA ALA A 247 10.10 8.48 -13.84
C ALA A 247 10.36 7.46 -14.96
N GLY A 248 11.60 7.00 -15.02
CA GLY A 248 12.04 5.92 -15.88
C GLY A 248 13.54 5.67 -15.71
N VAL A 249 14.11 4.96 -16.67
CA VAL A 249 15.57 4.80 -16.83
C VAL A 249 15.97 5.07 -18.28
N PRO A 250 17.17 5.63 -18.51
CA PRO A 250 17.63 5.94 -19.86
C PRO A 250 17.83 4.67 -20.69
N PRO A 251 17.95 4.81 -22.03
CA PRO A 251 18.52 3.76 -22.86
C PRO A 251 19.87 3.30 -22.35
N ASP A 252 20.10 2.00 -22.45
CA ASP A 252 21.38 1.38 -22.16
C ASP A 252 21.65 0.27 -23.18
N TYR A 253 22.73 -0.49 -22.97
CA TYR A 253 23.09 -1.58 -23.88
C TYR A 253 22.12 -2.77 -23.83
N PHE A 254 21.22 -2.84 -22.84
CA PHE A 254 20.15 -3.85 -22.75
C PHE A 254 18.83 -3.36 -23.35
N SER A 255 18.51 -2.06 -23.27
CA SER A 255 17.28 -1.47 -23.80
C SER A 255 17.55 -0.22 -24.65
N LYS A 256 17.26 -0.32 -25.95
CA LYS A 256 17.43 0.79 -26.92
C LYS A 256 16.59 2.04 -26.59
N THR A 257 15.47 1.88 -25.88
CA THR A 257 14.54 2.98 -25.57
C THR A 257 14.50 3.32 -24.08
N GLY A 258 15.29 2.63 -23.25
CA GLY A 258 15.16 2.69 -21.80
C GLY A 258 13.82 2.12 -21.34
N GLN A 259 13.32 2.61 -20.21
CA GLN A 259 12.01 2.22 -19.69
C GLN A 259 11.26 3.46 -19.20
N LEU A 260 10.03 3.64 -19.67
CA LEU A 260 9.13 4.69 -19.23
C LEU A 260 8.18 4.10 -18.19
N TRP A 261 8.34 4.46 -16.93
CA TRP A 261 7.52 3.89 -15.85
C TRP A 261 6.25 4.70 -15.58
N GLY A 262 6.28 6.01 -15.85
CA GLY A 262 5.10 6.88 -15.76
C GLY A 262 4.77 7.37 -14.35
N ASN A 263 5.56 7.04 -13.33
CA ASN A 263 5.37 7.55 -11.97
C ASN A 263 5.64 9.06 -11.90
N PRO A 264 4.90 9.82 -11.05
CA PRO A 264 5.28 11.19 -10.71
C PRO A 264 6.65 11.24 -10.04
N LEU A 265 7.42 12.28 -10.34
CA LEU A 265 8.69 12.56 -9.68
C LEU A 265 8.50 13.49 -8.49
N TYR A 266 9.49 13.52 -7.60
CA TYR A 266 9.48 14.33 -6.39
C TYR A 266 9.97 15.76 -6.66
N LYS A 267 9.29 16.75 -6.09
CA LYS A 267 9.82 18.11 -5.94
C LYS A 267 10.74 18.15 -4.73
N TRP A 268 11.94 17.58 -4.86
CA TRP A 268 12.90 17.44 -3.76
C TRP A 268 13.20 18.75 -3.02
N LYS A 269 13.28 19.87 -3.74
CA LYS A 269 13.47 21.21 -3.14
C LYS A 269 12.29 21.64 -2.25
N GLU A 270 11.08 21.20 -2.55
CA GLU A 270 9.91 21.47 -1.70
C GLU A 270 9.93 20.58 -0.46
N MET A 271 10.25 19.29 -0.63
CA MET A 271 10.38 18.35 0.50
C MET A 271 11.52 18.72 1.45
N GLU A 272 12.60 19.33 0.96
CA GLU A 272 13.72 19.77 1.81
C GLU A 272 13.30 20.91 2.78
N LYS A 273 12.29 21.72 2.44
CA LYS A 273 11.86 22.87 3.26
C LYS A 273 11.30 22.47 4.62
N ASP A 274 10.73 21.26 4.72
CA ASP A 274 10.18 20.72 5.97
C ASP A 274 10.98 19.51 6.46
N ASP A 275 12.26 19.46 6.08
CA ASP A 275 13.20 18.43 6.51
C ASP A 275 12.66 17.03 6.15
N PHE A 276 12.23 16.91 4.89
CA PHE A 276 11.74 15.70 4.25
C PHE A 276 10.61 15.00 5.02
N ARG A 277 9.68 15.76 5.59
CA ARG A 277 8.65 15.23 6.51
C ARG A 277 7.85 14.07 5.91
N TRP A 278 7.44 14.17 4.64
CA TRP A 278 6.69 13.12 3.96
C TRP A 278 7.48 11.80 3.88
N TRP A 279 8.76 11.86 3.52
CA TRP A 279 9.63 10.69 3.46
C TRP A 279 9.90 10.08 4.84
N ARG A 280 10.18 10.92 5.86
CA ARG A 280 10.33 10.44 7.23
C ARG A 280 9.09 9.71 7.73
N LYS A 281 7.90 10.25 7.45
CA LYS A 281 6.64 9.58 7.77
C LYS A 281 6.53 8.24 7.05
N ARG A 282 6.85 8.19 5.75
CA ARG A 282 6.82 6.95 4.95
C ARG A 282 7.71 5.86 5.54
N PHE A 283 8.96 6.20 5.90
CA PHE A 283 9.87 5.27 6.58
C PHE A 283 9.33 4.85 7.95
N SER A 284 8.88 5.80 8.78
CA SER A 284 8.34 5.53 10.10
C SER A 284 7.14 4.59 10.05
N SER A 285 6.19 4.82 9.14
CA SER A 285 5.03 3.96 8.95
C SER A 285 5.42 2.56 8.46
N LEU A 286 6.33 2.45 7.49
CA LEU A 286 6.76 1.15 6.99
C LEU A 286 7.52 0.35 8.06
N LEU A 287 8.33 0.98 8.91
CA LEU A 287 9.05 0.33 10.01
C LEU A 287 8.12 -0.16 11.15
N GLN A 288 6.86 0.25 11.17
CA GLN A 288 5.86 -0.38 12.05
C GLN A 288 5.42 -1.75 11.51
N VAL A 289 5.51 -1.93 10.20
CA VAL A 289 5.05 -3.11 9.45
C VAL A 289 6.21 -4.09 9.22
N VAL A 290 7.45 -3.63 9.06
CA VAL A 290 8.61 -4.50 8.80
C VAL A 290 9.81 -4.11 9.66
N ASP A 291 10.80 -4.98 9.78
CA ASP A 291 12.00 -4.72 10.60
C ASP A 291 13.17 -4.17 9.77
N ILE A 292 13.20 -4.49 8.48
CA ILE A 292 14.21 -4.05 7.52
C ILE A 292 13.48 -3.57 6.26
N VAL A 293 13.92 -2.44 5.69
CA VAL A 293 13.34 -1.89 4.45
C VAL A 293 14.34 -2.04 3.32
N ARG A 294 14.00 -2.85 2.32
CA ARG A 294 14.62 -2.75 0.99
C ARG A 294 14.03 -1.54 0.28
N ILE A 295 14.88 -0.71 -0.31
CA ILE A 295 14.42 0.41 -1.14
C ILE A 295 14.75 0.09 -2.58
N ASP A 296 13.70 -0.13 -3.37
CA ASP A 296 13.83 -0.33 -4.80
C ASP A 296 14.34 0.94 -5.49
N HIS A 297 15.15 0.76 -6.54
CA HIS A 297 15.79 1.83 -7.28
C HIS A 297 16.50 2.88 -6.39
N PHE A 298 17.20 2.42 -5.34
CA PHE A 298 17.91 3.27 -4.37
C PHE A 298 18.80 4.36 -5.00
N ARG A 299 19.38 4.10 -6.18
CA ARG A 299 20.18 5.09 -6.93
C ARG A 299 19.44 6.39 -7.21
N GLY A 300 18.10 6.35 -7.24
CA GLY A 300 17.21 7.50 -7.37
C GLY A 300 17.42 8.61 -6.32
N PHE A 301 17.96 8.27 -5.14
CA PHE A 301 18.31 9.26 -4.11
C PHE A 301 19.62 10.00 -4.39
N GLU A 302 20.48 9.47 -5.24
CA GLU A 302 21.68 10.17 -5.72
C GLU A 302 21.35 11.01 -6.96
N ALA A 303 20.68 10.39 -7.94
CA ALA A 303 20.09 11.07 -9.09
C ALA A 303 18.95 10.22 -9.68
N TYR A 304 18.03 10.84 -10.39
CA TYR A 304 16.95 10.13 -11.09
C TYR A 304 16.89 10.59 -12.53
N TRP A 305 16.37 9.71 -13.40
CA TRP A 305 16.15 10.03 -14.79
C TRP A 305 14.79 10.71 -14.94
N GLU A 306 14.81 12.00 -15.29
CA GLU A 306 13.64 12.84 -15.46
C GLU A 306 13.25 12.89 -16.93
N ILE A 307 12.05 12.42 -17.25
CA ILE A 307 11.51 12.37 -18.61
C ILE A 307 10.34 13.38 -18.72
N PRO A 308 10.20 14.17 -19.81
CA PRO A 308 9.02 15.00 -20.02
C PRO A 308 7.72 14.20 -19.93
N GLY A 309 6.69 14.75 -19.28
CA GLY A 309 5.49 13.99 -18.93
C GLY A 309 4.63 13.51 -20.10
N ASP A 310 4.80 14.09 -21.29
CA ASP A 310 4.14 13.71 -22.54
C ASP A 310 5.05 12.90 -23.48
N ALA A 311 6.25 12.52 -23.03
CA ALA A 311 7.18 11.77 -23.86
C ALA A 311 6.67 10.34 -24.10
N PRO A 312 6.74 9.84 -25.35
CA PRO A 312 6.31 8.46 -25.66
C PRO A 312 7.33 7.40 -25.24
N THR A 313 8.57 7.80 -24.90
CA THR A 313 9.67 6.90 -24.51
C THR A 313 10.59 7.58 -23.50
N ALA A 314 11.49 6.82 -22.87
CA ALA A 314 12.47 7.34 -21.92
C ALA A 314 13.72 7.96 -22.54
N VAL A 315 13.84 7.98 -23.88
CA VAL A 315 15.05 8.43 -24.59
C VAL A 315 15.39 9.90 -24.30
N LYS A 316 14.38 10.77 -24.26
CA LYS A 316 14.55 12.23 -24.13
C LYS A 316 14.50 12.72 -22.67
N GLY A 317 15.08 11.96 -21.75
CA GLY A 317 15.22 12.37 -20.35
C GLY A 317 16.56 13.04 -20.04
N LYS A 318 16.77 13.36 -18.76
CA LYS A 318 18.05 13.84 -18.22
C LYS A 318 18.26 13.35 -16.79
N TRP A 319 19.52 13.21 -16.37
CA TRP A 319 19.84 12.95 -14.97
C TRP A 319 19.66 14.22 -14.14
N VAL A 320 18.91 14.11 -13.05
CA VAL A 320 18.71 15.19 -12.08
C VAL A 320 19.16 14.71 -10.71
N LYS A 321 20.02 15.50 -10.05
CA LYS A 321 20.53 15.19 -8.71
C LYS A 321 19.41 15.25 -7.68
N ALA A 322 19.36 14.27 -6.79
CA ALA A 322 18.50 14.26 -5.63
C ALA A 322 19.31 14.54 -4.34
N PRO A 323 18.71 15.13 -3.31
CA PRO A 323 19.39 15.44 -2.05
C PRO A 323 19.44 14.22 -1.11
N GLY A 324 19.82 13.04 -1.62
CA GLY A 324 19.81 11.80 -0.86
C GLY A 324 20.63 11.85 0.43
N GLU A 325 21.83 12.42 0.38
CA GLU A 325 22.68 12.59 1.57
C GLU A 325 21.98 13.40 2.66
N LYS A 326 21.27 14.47 2.29
CA LYS A 326 20.50 15.27 3.26
C LYS A 326 19.37 14.44 3.86
N LEU A 327 18.58 13.77 3.02
CA LEU A 327 17.47 12.92 3.47
C LEU A 327 17.92 11.84 4.46
N PHE A 328 19.06 11.18 4.22
CA PHE A 328 19.55 10.09 5.06
C PHE A 328 20.31 10.56 6.32
N ASN A 329 20.59 11.86 6.44
CA ASN A 329 21.22 12.47 7.63
C ASN A 329 20.22 13.26 8.51
N THR A 330 18.98 13.40 8.06
CA THR A 330 17.88 14.07 8.77
C THR A 330 17.31 13.24 9.93
#